data_AF-A0A2T0YJD4-F1
#
_entry.id   AF-A0A2T0YJD4-F1
#
_cell.length_a   1.000
_cell.length_b   1.000
_cell.length_c   1.000
_cell.angle_alpha   90.00
_cell.angle_beta   90.00
_cell.angle_gamma   90.00
#
_symmetry.space_group_name_H-M   'P 1'
#
loop_
_entity.id
_entity.type
_entity.pdbx_description
1 polymer ?
#
loop_
_entity_poly.entity_id
_entity_poly.type
_entity_poly.pdbx_seq_one_letter_code
_entity_poly.pdbx_strand_id
1 'polypeptide(L)' 'NRGGDRRLNRALHMATVALMAHNPETRAYVAKRRAEGLTNKEIRRCLKRYLARRIYRALENSHRIPLVA' A
#
# COMPACT_ATOMS: atom_id res chain seq x y z
N ASN A 1 -5.26 -16.83 -14.39
CA ASN A 1 -4.34 -15.69 -14.67
C ASN A 1 -3.27 -15.54 -13.58
N ARG A 2 -2.06 -16.09 -13.77
CA ARG A 2 -0.95 -16.03 -12.79
C ARG A 2 -0.45 -14.60 -12.48
N GLY A 3 -0.67 -13.63 -13.37
CA GLY A 3 -0.14 -12.26 -13.23
C GLY A 3 -1.07 -11.26 -12.53
N GLY A 4 -2.35 -11.61 -12.30
CA GLY A 4 -3.37 -10.65 -11.87
C GLY A 4 -3.49 -9.44 -12.80
N ASP A 5 -4.07 -8.36 -12.29
CA ASP A 5 -4.15 -7.08 -13.00
C ASP A 5 -2.78 -6.37 -12.97
N ARG A 6 -2.15 -6.24 -14.15
CA ARG A 6 -0.83 -5.59 -14.29
C ARG A 6 -0.88 -4.08 -14.05
N ARG A 7 -1.98 -3.41 -14.44
CA ARG A 7 -2.13 -1.96 -14.27
C ARG A 7 -2.28 -1.62 -12.80
N LEU A 8 -3.15 -2.33 -12.09
CA LEU A 8 -3.31 -2.20 -10.64
C LEU A 8 -1.99 -2.46 -9.90
N ASN A 9 -1.29 -3.54 -10.27
CA ASN A 9 -0.02 -3.90 -9.65
C ASN A 9 1.06 -2.83 -9.84
N ARG A 10 1.10 -2.17 -11.01
CA ARG A 10 1.99 -1.03 -11.29
C ARG A 10 1.59 0.19 -10.47
N ALA A 11 0.31 0.54 -10.42
CA ALA A 11 -0.18 1.68 -9.64
C ALA A 11 0.19 1.56 -8.15
N LEU A 12 -0.07 0.40 -7.55
CA LEU A 12 0.32 0.12 -6.16
C LEU A 12 1.83 0.19 -5.94
N HIS A 13 2.63 -0.25 -6.92
CA HIS A 13 4.08 -0.13 -6.84
C HIS A 13 4.53 1.33 -6.83
N MET A 14 4.06 2.13 -7.79
CA MET A 14 4.41 3.55 -7.90
C MET A 14 3.98 4.34 -6.66
N ALA A 15 2.76 4.12 -6.17
CA ALA A 15 2.26 4.75 -4.96
C ALA A 15 3.14 4.40 -3.74
N THR A 16 3.55 3.12 -3.61
CA THR A 16 4.43 2.70 -2.52
C THR A 16 5.80 3.40 -2.61
N VAL A 17 6.38 3.52 -3.81
CA VAL A 17 7.66 4.21 -4.01
C VAL A 17 7.54 5.69 -3.64
N ALA A 18 6.48 6.37 -4.09
CA ALA A 18 6.22 7.77 -3.76
C ALA A 18 6.04 7.99 -2.24
N LEU A 19 5.30 7.11 -1.56
CA LEU A 19 5.14 7.17 -0.10
C LEU A 19 6.48 7.01 0.62
N MET A 20 7.31 6.05 0.22
CA MET A 20 8.64 5.85 0.81
C MET A 20 9.57 7.06 0.60
N ALA A 21 9.40 7.82 -0.48
CA ALA A 21 10.22 8.98 -0.80
C ALA A 21 9.76 10.26 -0.09
N HIS A 22 8.44 10.52 -0.07
CA HIS A 22 7.92 11.84 0.27
C HIS A 22 7.08 11.89 1.54
N ASN A 23 6.49 10.78 1.99
CA ASN A 23 5.63 10.79 3.17
C ASN A 23 6.47 10.62 4.46
N PRO A 24 6.46 11.59 5.40
CA PRO A 24 7.30 11.54 6.60
C PRO A 24 7.03 10.31 7.50
N GLU A 25 5.75 9.97 7.70
CA GLU A 25 5.34 8.81 8.51
C GLU A 25 5.86 7.49 7.90
N THR A 26 5.72 7.34 6.59
CA THR A 26 6.21 6.16 5.86
C THR A 26 7.74 6.10 5.92
N ARG A 27 8.45 7.23 5.82
CA ARG A 27 9.90 7.27 5.98
C ARG A 27 10.35 6.83 7.37
N ALA A 28 9.66 7.28 8.42
CA ALA A 28 9.93 6.85 9.79
C ALA A 28 9.70 5.33 9.95
N TYR A 29 8.60 4.80 9.39
CA TYR A 29 8.34 3.36 9.37
C TYR A 29 9.41 2.58 8.61
N VAL A 30 9.86 3.07 7.45
CA VAL A 30 10.94 2.45 6.67
C VAL A 30 12.25 2.43 7.47
N ALA A 31 12.60 3.53 8.12
CA ALA A 31 13.80 3.61 8.97
C ALA A 31 13.73 2.60 10.13
N LYS A 32 12.59 2.54 10.82
CA LYS A 32 12.34 1.55 11.87
C LYS A 32 12.52 0.11 11.37
N ARG A 33 11.88 -0.25 10.24
CA ARG A 33 11.99 -1.60 9.69
C ARG A 33 13.39 -1.96 9.19
N ARG A 34 14.15 -0.98 8.70
CA ARG A 34 15.57 -1.19 8.36
C ARG A 34 16.39 -1.48 9.61
N ALA A 35 16.15 -0.76 10.71
CA ALA A 35 16.81 -1.04 12.00
C ALA A 35 16.46 -2.43 12.55
N GLU A 36 15.26 -2.95 12.25
CA GLU A 36 14.86 -4.33 12.54
C GLU A 36 15.47 -5.37 11.58
N GLY A 37 16.31 -4.97 10.63
CA GLY A 37 17.03 -5.87 9.72
C GLY A 37 16.31 -6.21 8.41
N LEU A 38 15.15 -5.61 8.12
CA LEU A 38 14.43 -5.89 6.86
C LEU A 38 15.07 -5.17 5.68
N THR A 39 15.13 -5.88 4.55
CA THR A 39 15.55 -5.30 3.27
C THR A 39 14.50 -4.34 2.72
N ASN A 40 14.93 -3.39 1.89
CA ASN A 40 14.01 -2.49 1.18
C ASN A 40 12.94 -3.23 0.36
N LYS A 41 13.27 -4.42 -0.17
CA LYS A 41 12.32 -5.26 -0.93
C LYS A 41 11.21 -5.80 -0.04
N GLU A 42 11.55 -6.28 1.16
CA GLU A 42 10.59 -6.78 2.14
C GLU A 42 9.71 -5.65 2.70
N ILE A 43 10.32 -4.52 3.04
CA ILE A 43 9.60 -3.33 3.52
C ILE A 43 8.59 -2.87 2.47
N ARG A 44 9.01 -2.74 1.21
CA ARG A 44 8.13 -2.37 0.11
C ARG A 44 6.99 -3.38 -0.08
N ARG A 45 7.25 -4.68 0.08
CA ARG A 45 6.21 -5.73 0.03
C ARG A 45 5.20 -5.59 1.17
N CYS A 46 5.65 -5.26 2.38
CA CYS A 46 4.77 -4.97 3.52
C CYS A 46 3.89 -3.73 3.27
N LEU A 47 4.50 -2.63 2.82
CA LEU A 47 3.78 -1.39 2.50
C LEU A 47 2.77 -1.59 1.37
N LYS A 48 3.15 -2.27 0.28
CA LYS A 48 2.24 -2.58 -0.83
C LYS A 48 1.02 -3.38 -0.36
N ARG A 49 1.21 -4.37 0.51
CA ARG A 49 0.12 -5.17 1.11
C ARG A 49 -0.78 -4.32 2.01
N TYR A 50 -0.20 -3.46 2.83
CA TYR A 50 -0.96 -2.56 3.69
C TYR A 50 -1.81 -1.59 2.85
N LEU A 51 -1.21 -0.96 1.83
CA LEU A 51 -1.89 -0.05 0.92
C LEU A 51 -3.04 -0.74 0.18
N ALA A 52 -2.81 -1.92 -0.39
CA ALA A 52 -3.86 -2.68 -1.07
C ALA A 52 -5.05 -2.99 -0.15
N ARG A 53 -4.78 -3.43 1.09
CA ARG A 53 -5.84 -3.70 2.09
C ARG A 53 -6.60 -2.43 2.47
N ARG A 54 -5.90 -1.31 2.65
CA ARG A 54 -6.53 -0.02 2.99
C ARG A 54 -7.42 0.46 1.86
N ILE A 55 -6.97 0.38 0.62
CA ILE A 55 -7.76 0.75 -0.56
C ILE A 55 -9.00 -0.13 -0.67
N TYR A 56 -8.85 -1.45 -0.54
CA TYR A 56 -9.98 -2.37 -0.59
C TYR A 56 -11.05 -2.02 0.46
N ARG A 57 -10.66 -1.82 1.73
CA ARG A 57 -11.60 -1.43 2.79
C ARG A 57 -12.24 -0.07 2.53
N ALA A 58 -11.49 0.88 1.97
CA ALA A 58 -12.06 2.18 1.60
C ALA A 58 -13.12 2.03 0.50
N LEU A 59 -12.83 1.26 -0.55
CA LEU A 59 -13.79 0.98 -1.62
C LEU A 59 -15.02 0.22 -1.12
N GLU A 60 -14.84 -0.77 -0.25
CA GLU A 60 -15.93 -1.52 0.38
C GLU A 60 -16.83 -0.61 1.22
N ASN A 61 -16.24 0.28 2.02
CA ASN A 61 -16.99 1.27 2.80
C ASN A 61 -17.67 2.31 1.93
N SER A 62 -17.03 2.77 0.85
CA SER A 62 -17.62 3.68 -0.14
C SER A 62 -18.74 3.04 -0.94
N HIS A 63 -18.70 1.72 -1.14
CA HIS A 63 -19.78 0.99 -1.81
C HIS A 63 -20.96 0.76 -0.87
N ARG A 64 -20.71 0.66 0.45
CA ARG A 64 -21.73 0.63 1.50
C ARG A 64 -22.29 2.04 1.79
N ILE A 65 -22.62 2.80 0.75
CA ILE A 65 -23.57 3.90 0.88
C ILE A 65 -24.92 3.24 1.09
N PRO A 66 -25.65 3.47 2.21
CA PRO A 66 -27.00 3.00 2.31
C PRO A 66 -27.80 3.68 1.20
N LEU A 67 -28.38 2.88 0.31
CA LEU A 67 -29.57 3.33 -0.39
C LEU A 67 -30.55 3.80 0.70
N VAL A 68 -31.18 4.96 0.46
CA VAL A 68 -32.22 5.61 1.25
C VAL A 68 -31.78 6.63 2.33
N ALA A 69 -31.98 7.91 2.00
CA ALA A 69 -32.89 8.81 2.72
C ALA A 69 -33.61 9.67 1.68
#